data_AF-A0A9D4EI80-F1
#
_entry.id   AF-A0A9D4EI80-F1
#
_cell.length_a   1.000
_cell.length_b   1.000
_cell.length_c   1.000
_cell.angle_alpha   90.00
_cell.angle_beta   90.00
_cell.angle_gamma   90.00
#
_symmetry.space_group_name_H-M   'P 1'
#
loop_
_entity.id
_entity.type
_entity.pdbx_description
1 polymer ?
#
loop_
_entity_poly.entity_id
_entity_poly.type
_entity_poly.pdbx_seq_one_letter_code
_entity_poly.pdbx_strand_id
1 'polypeptide(L)'
;MASVVLLFFLNVSITTSPKQYGCFKEAVAKYGIPKKVRTDQGMENLDIARYMLDNGYGMITGKSVHNQRVERMWRDVYEGVLSYFHDFFFYMEEESILDHLDERHIYALHFVFLSNINHKLDTWNEAWANHRLRTVHSTP
;
A
#
# COMPACT_ATOMS: atom_id res chain seq x y z
N MET A 1 7.18 -5.58 -18.37
CA MET A 1 5.74 -5.26 -18.37
C MET A 1 4.96 -5.98 -17.26
N ALA A 2 5.52 -6.98 -16.57
CA ALA A 2 4.91 -7.68 -15.41
C ALA A 2 4.48 -6.78 -14.23
N SER A 3 5.15 -5.64 -14.04
CA SER A 3 4.75 -4.62 -13.04
C SER A 3 3.34 -4.09 -13.28
N VAL A 4 2.74 -4.23 -14.47
CA VAL A 4 1.44 -3.62 -14.76
C VAL A 4 0.31 -4.43 -14.13
N VAL A 5 0.32 -5.76 -14.16
CA VAL A 5 -0.83 -6.58 -13.72
C VAL A 5 -1.06 -6.48 -12.21
N LEU A 6 -0.02 -6.72 -11.40
CA LEU A 6 -0.14 -6.58 -9.95
C LEU A 6 -0.38 -5.13 -9.54
N LEU A 7 0.25 -4.15 -10.22
CA LEU A 7 -0.01 -2.74 -9.97
C LEU A 7 -1.44 -2.37 -10.36
N PHE A 8 -2.01 -2.90 -11.42
CA PHE A 8 -3.39 -2.66 -11.83
C PHE A 8 -4.37 -3.31 -10.85
N PHE A 9 -4.10 -4.56 -10.43
CA PHE A 9 -4.84 -5.27 -9.39
C PHE A 9 -4.88 -4.48 -8.08
N LEU A 10 -3.71 -4.02 -7.60
CA LEU A 10 -3.58 -3.26 -6.37
C LEU A 10 -4.10 -1.83 -6.53
N ASN A 11 -3.88 -1.17 -7.66
CA ASN A 11 -4.41 0.16 -7.92
C ASN A 11 -5.93 0.15 -7.93
N VAL A 12 -6.59 -0.77 -8.66
CA VAL A 12 -8.06 -0.89 -8.61
C VAL A 12 -8.55 -1.13 -7.18
N SER A 13 -7.77 -1.83 -6.37
CA SER A 13 -8.07 -2.05 -4.96
C SER A 13 -7.89 -0.79 -4.10
N ILE A 14 -6.90 0.08 -4.39
CA ILE A 14 -6.42 1.15 -3.50
C ILE A 14 -6.80 2.58 -3.98
N THR A 15 -6.86 2.86 -5.28
CA THR A 15 -6.84 4.23 -5.87
C THR A 15 -8.15 5.01 -5.78
N THR A 16 -9.18 4.49 -5.14
CA THR A 16 -10.38 5.31 -4.91
C THR A 16 -10.09 6.23 -3.72
N SER A 17 -10.04 7.56 -3.93
CA SER A 17 -9.87 8.59 -2.88
C SER A 17 -10.64 8.33 -1.56
N PRO A 18 -11.91 7.87 -1.58
CA PRO A 18 -12.64 7.47 -0.37
C PRO A 18 -11.93 6.38 0.47
N LYS A 19 -11.19 5.48 -0.16
CA LYS A 19 -10.47 4.39 0.50
C LYS A 19 -9.23 4.89 1.24
N GLN A 20 -8.51 5.87 0.71
CA GLN A 20 -7.31 6.41 1.36
C GLN A 20 -7.67 7.18 2.64
N TYR A 21 -8.71 8.01 2.58
CA TYR A 21 -9.25 8.66 3.78
C TYR A 21 -9.87 7.65 4.75
N GLY A 22 -10.55 6.61 4.25
CA GLY A 22 -11.07 5.51 5.06
C GLY A 22 -9.96 4.80 5.88
N CYS A 23 -8.89 4.36 5.22
CA CYS A 23 -7.73 3.77 5.87
C CYS A 23 -7.11 4.70 6.91
N PHE A 24 -7.02 6.01 6.61
CA PHE A 24 -6.54 7.01 7.57
C PHE A 24 -7.44 7.10 8.81
N LYS A 25 -8.77 7.10 8.63
CA LYS A 25 -9.73 7.12 9.75
C LYS A 25 -9.64 5.87 10.62
N GLU A 26 -9.48 4.70 10.02
CA GLU A 26 -9.25 3.45 10.75
C GLU A 26 -7.95 3.48 11.55
N ALA A 27 -6.85 3.98 10.95
CA ALA A 27 -5.58 4.15 11.64
C ALA A 27 -5.71 5.14 12.82
N VAL A 28 -6.42 6.25 12.65
CA VAL A 28 -6.70 7.22 13.72
C VAL A 28 -7.52 6.58 14.85
N ALA A 29 -8.51 5.74 14.52
CA ALA A 29 -9.29 5.02 15.53
C ALA A 29 -8.43 4.02 16.33
N LYS A 30 -7.45 3.38 15.69
CA LYS A 30 -6.59 2.36 16.30
C LYS A 30 -5.40 2.95 17.08
N TYR A 31 -4.78 4.01 16.57
CA TYR A 31 -3.50 4.54 17.09
C TYR A 31 -3.59 5.98 17.63
N GLY A 32 -4.75 6.63 17.49
CA GLY A 32 -4.95 8.04 17.82
C GLY A 32 -4.57 9.00 16.70
N ILE A 33 -4.87 10.28 16.88
CA ILE A 33 -4.61 11.31 15.86
C ILE A 33 -3.11 11.66 15.85
N PRO A 34 -2.42 11.56 14.70
CA PRO A 34 -1.03 11.97 14.60
C PRO A 34 -0.88 13.49 14.76
N LYS A 35 0.20 13.95 15.37
CA LYS A 35 0.47 15.40 15.50
C LYS A 35 0.83 16.08 14.19
N LYS A 36 1.42 15.32 13.25
CA LYS A 36 1.79 15.77 11.91
C LYS A 36 1.66 14.63 10.92
N VAL A 37 1.13 14.91 9.73
CA VAL A 37 1.06 13.97 8.60
C VAL A 37 1.87 14.53 7.44
N ARG A 38 2.60 13.66 6.73
CA ARG A 38 3.30 14.02 5.50
C ARG A 38 2.64 13.31 4.32
N THR A 39 2.35 14.04 3.25
CA THR A 39 1.81 13.48 2.01
C THR A 39 2.54 14.06 0.80
N ASP A 40 2.37 13.43 -0.36
CA ASP A 40 2.64 14.07 -1.64
C ASP A 40 1.55 15.09 -2.00
N GLN A 41 1.75 15.78 -3.12
CA GLN A 41 0.78 16.72 -3.66
C GLN A 41 -0.27 15.96 -4.49
N GLY A 42 -1.21 15.31 -3.81
CA GLY A 42 -2.33 14.59 -4.41
C GLY A 42 -3.68 15.13 -3.94
N MET A 43 -4.66 15.22 -4.86
CA MET A 43 -6.03 15.65 -4.52
C MET A 43 -6.76 14.65 -3.62
N GLU A 44 -6.40 13.37 -3.71
CA GLU A 44 -6.84 12.28 -2.81
C GLU A 44 -6.53 12.53 -1.32
N ASN A 45 -5.47 13.29 -1.02
CA ASN A 45 -5.04 13.59 0.34
C ASN A 45 -5.72 14.84 0.92
N LEU A 46 -6.60 15.50 0.16
CA LEU A 46 -7.27 16.73 0.59
C LEU A 46 -8.16 16.51 1.81
N ASP A 47 -8.86 15.38 1.90
CA ASP A 47 -9.74 15.08 3.03
C ASP A 47 -8.95 14.74 4.29
N ILE A 48 -7.78 14.11 4.15
CA ILE A 48 -6.82 13.91 5.25
C ILE A 48 -6.29 15.28 5.73
N ALA A 49 -5.98 16.19 4.80
CA ALA A 49 -5.50 17.54 5.12
C ALA A 49 -6.54 18.33 5.91
N ARG A 50 -7.79 18.34 5.43
CA ARG A 50 -8.92 18.98 6.13
C ARG A 50 -9.09 18.41 7.53
N TYR A 51 -9.14 17.09 7.66
CA TYR A 51 -9.28 16.43 8.96
C TYR A 51 -8.17 16.81 9.95
N MET A 52 -6.93 16.85 9.49
CA MET A 52 -5.78 17.22 10.33
C MET A 52 -5.85 18.68 10.79
N LEU A 53 -6.21 19.59 9.89
CA LEU A 53 -6.35 21.02 10.18
C LEU A 53 -7.50 21.29 11.16
N ASP A 54 -8.64 20.63 10.97
CA ASP A 54 -9.81 20.76 11.86
C ASP A 54 -9.50 20.30 13.29
N ASN A 55 -8.58 19.35 13.45
CA ASN A 55 -8.09 18.87 14.74
C ASN A 55 -6.89 19.68 15.28
N GLY A 56 -6.50 20.78 14.62
CA GLY A 56 -5.40 21.65 15.04
C GLY A 56 -4.00 21.09 14.81
N TYR A 57 -3.86 20.08 13.94
CA TYR A 57 -2.59 19.44 13.62
C TYR A 57 -2.04 19.86 12.26
N GLY A 58 -0.73 19.67 12.08
CA GLY A 58 -0.03 20.12 10.87
C GLY A 58 0.02 19.07 9.76
N MET A 59 -0.01 19.51 8.51
CA MET A 59 0.26 18.67 7.35
C MET A 59 1.47 19.20 6.56
N ILE A 60 2.37 18.31 6.18
CA ILE A 60 3.57 18.61 5.39
C ILE A 60 3.38 18.04 4.00
N THR A 61 3.34 18.90 2.99
CA THR A 61 3.39 18.49 1.59
C THR A 61 4.79 18.76 1.02
N GLY A 62 5.25 17.94 0.09
CA GLY A 62 6.53 18.18 -0.54
C GLY A 62 6.88 17.18 -1.63
N LYS A 63 8.05 17.36 -2.23
CA LYS A 63 8.55 16.50 -3.32
C LYS A 63 8.61 15.03 -2.89
N SER A 64 8.26 14.13 -3.82
CA SER A 64 8.28 12.67 -3.65
C SER A 64 9.62 12.13 -3.17
N VAL A 65 10.74 12.78 -3.53
CA VAL A 65 12.12 12.39 -3.13
C VAL A 65 12.35 12.30 -1.62
N HIS A 66 11.46 12.84 -0.79
CA HIS A 66 11.54 12.76 0.67
C HIS A 66 10.63 11.67 1.26
N ASN A 67 9.84 10.97 0.43
CA ASN A 67 8.98 9.86 0.84
C ASN A 67 9.73 8.52 0.86
N GLN A 68 11.07 8.55 0.82
CA GLN A 68 11.96 7.38 0.82
C GLN A 68 11.66 6.34 1.89
N ARG A 69 11.18 6.76 3.08
CA ARG A 69 10.81 5.84 4.15
C ARG A 69 9.58 5.01 3.78
N VAL A 70 8.57 5.65 3.21
CA VAL A 70 7.35 4.98 2.74
C VAL A 70 7.69 4.11 1.52
N GLU A 71 8.53 4.61 0.60
CA GLU A 71 9.01 3.83 -0.55
C GLU A 71 9.82 2.59 -0.13
N ARG A 72 10.67 2.71 0.90
CA ARG A 72 11.40 1.56 1.47
C ARG A 72 10.45 0.56 2.10
N MET A 73 9.49 1.02 2.91
CA MET A 73 8.48 0.15 3.49
C MET A 73 7.68 -0.59 2.41
N TRP A 74 7.31 0.09 1.32
CA TRP A 74 6.66 -0.54 0.17
C TRP A 74 7.51 -1.62 -0.48
N ARG A 75 8.83 -1.40 -0.58
CA ARG A 75 9.77 -2.42 -1.08
C ARG A 75 9.80 -3.63 -0.14
N ASP A 76 9.84 -3.41 1.16
CA ASP A 76 9.87 -4.51 2.15
C ASP A 76 8.57 -5.34 2.09
N VAL A 77 7.42 -4.68 1.94
CA VAL A 77 6.10 -5.34 1.73
C VAL A 77 6.09 -6.11 0.41
N TYR A 78 6.64 -5.50 -0.65
CA TYR A 78 6.70 -6.15 -1.95
C TYR A 78 7.54 -7.43 -1.88
N GLU A 79 8.77 -7.33 -1.38
CA GLU A 79 9.68 -8.46 -1.25
C GLU A 79 9.12 -9.54 -0.33
N GLY A 80 8.50 -9.15 0.80
CA GLY A 80 7.99 -10.08 1.80
C GLY A 80 6.64 -10.74 1.50
N VAL A 81 5.79 -10.13 0.68
CA VAL A 81 4.43 -10.63 0.42
C VAL A 81 4.09 -10.65 -1.07
N LEU A 82 4.24 -9.52 -1.74
CA LEU A 82 3.65 -9.33 -3.07
C LEU A 82 4.47 -9.97 -4.20
N SER A 83 5.76 -10.20 -4.00
CA SER A 83 6.69 -10.84 -4.94
C SER A 83 6.19 -12.20 -5.41
N TYR A 84 5.67 -13.01 -4.49
CA TYR A 84 5.08 -14.31 -4.82
C TYR A 84 3.87 -14.17 -5.75
N PHE A 85 2.93 -13.27 -5.43
CA PHE A 85 1.74 -13.06 -6.24
C PHE A 85 2.07 -12.43 -7.59
N HIS A 86 3.08 -11.57 -7.62
CA HIS A 86 3.62 -11.02 -8.86
C HIS A 86 4.06 -12.15 -9.79
N ASP A 87 4.94 -13.04 -9.32
CA ASP A 87 5.49 -14.11 -10.15
C ASP A 87 4.40 -15.11 -10.56
N PHE A 88 3.44 -15.37 -9.67
CA PHE A 88 2.31 -16.25 -9.96
C PHE A 88 1.36 -15.67 -11.01
N PHE A 89 0.96 -14.40 -10.89
CA PHE A 89 0.08 -13.77 -11.90
C PHE A 89 0.79 -13.58 -13.23
N PHE A 90 2.11 -13.33 -13.20
CA PHE A 90 2.93 -13.30 -14.40
C PHE A 90 2.92 -14.63 -15.13
N TYR A 91 3.11 -15.73 -14.41
CA TYR A 91 3.00 -17.07 -14.99
C TYR A 91 1.62 -17.33 -15.62
N MET A 92 0.54 -16.90 -14.95
CA MET A 92 -0.82 -17.04 -15.51
C MET A 92 -1.02 -16.22 -16.79
N GLU A 93 -0.37 -15.05 -16.91
CA GLU A 93 -0.40 -14.22 -18.10
C GLU A 93 0.39 -14.87 -19.25
N GLU A 94 1.59 -15.41 -18.99
CA GLU A 94 2.40 -16.12 -19.99
C GLU A 94 1.68 -17.34 -20.56
N GLU A 95 0.96 -18.08 -19.71
CA GLU A 95 0.15 -19.24 -20.12
C GLU A 95 -1.21 -18.85 -20.73
N SER A 96 -1.48 -17.55 -20.93
CA SER A 96 -2.74 -17.02 -21.46
C SER A 96 -3.98 -17.42 -20.64
N ILE A 97 -3.79 -17.77 -19.36
CA ILE A 97 -4.87 -18.05 -18.40
C ILE A 97 -5.46 -16.73 -17.89
N LEU A 98 -4.63 -15.70 -17.78
CA LEU A 98 -5.00 -14.37 -17.34
C LEU A 98 -4.86 -13.37 -18.48
N ASP A 99 -5.91 -12.57 -18.68
CA ASP A 99 -5.87 -11.38 -19.55
C ASP A 99 -6.11 -10.17 -18.66
N HIS A 100 -5.11 -9.32 -18.53
CA HIS A 100 -5.16 -8.14 -17.67
C HIS A 100 -5.97 -6.99 -18.27
N LEU A 101 -6.35 -7.08 -19.55
CA LEU A 101 -7.26 -6.13 -20.21
C LEU A 101 -8.72 -6.54 -20.05
N ASP A 102 -9.00 -7.78 -19.62
CA ASP A 102 -10.35 -8.27 -19.36
C ASP A 102 -10.75 -8.00 -17.91
N GLU A 103 -11.72 -7.10 -17.71
CA GLU A 103 -12.25 -6.75 -16.39
C GLU A 103 -12.80 -7.95 -15.62
N ARG A 104 -13.31 -8.98 -16.32
CA ARG A 104 -13.85 -10.20 -15.68
C ARG A 104 -12.73 -11.03 -15.06
N HIS A 105 -11.59 -11.08 -15.73
CA HIS A 105 -10.40 -11.77 -15.23
C HIS A 105 -9.81 -11.02 -14.03
N ILE A 106 -9.78 -9.69 -14.06
CA ILE A 106 -9.38 -8.87 -12.91
C ILE A 106 -10.34 -9.08 -11.73
N TYR A 107 -11.65 -9.12 -11.98
CA TYR A 107 -12.63 -9.41 -10.92
C TYR A 107 -12.46 -10.81 -10.33
N ALA A 108 -12.24 -11.83 -11.17
CA ALA A 108 -11.97 -13.19 -10.71
C ALA A 108 -10.69 -13.27 -9.87
N LEU A 109 -9.62 -12.58 -10.29
CA LEU A 109 -8.41 -12.45 -9.48
C LEU A 109 -8.71 -11.82 -8.12
N HIS A 110 -9.48 -10.71 -8.08
CA HIS A 110 -9.87 -10.05 -6.84
C HIS A 110 -10.63 -11.02 -5.93
N PHE A 111 -11.62 -11.72 -6.49
CA PHE A 111 -12.43 -12.65 -5.74
C PHE A 111 -11.62 -13.80 -5.11
N VAL A 112 -10.65 -14.34 -5.86
CA VAL A 112 -9.86 -15.50 -5.42
C VAL A 112 -8.71 -15.10 -4.50
N PHE A 113 -7.95 -14.07 -4.85
CA PHE A 113 -6.66 -13.79 -4.22
C PHE A 113 -6.68 -12.63 -3.23
N LEU A 114 -7.66 -11.71 -3.27
CA LEU A 114 -7.64 -10.54 -2.40
C LEU A 114 -7.67 -10.90 -0.92
N SER A 115 -8.49 -11.88 -0.53
CA SER A 115 -8.55 -12.36 0.86
C SER A 115 -7.23 -12.98 1.32
N ASN A 116 -6.58 -13.77 0.45
CA ASN A 116 -5.30 -14.41 0.72
C ASN A 116 -4.16 -13.38 0.82
N ILE A 117 -4.12 -12.41 -0.09
CA ILE A 117 -3.16 -11.30 -0.07
C ILE A 117 -3.32 -10.52 1.24
N ASN A 118 -4.54 -10.13 1.60
CA ASN A 118 -4.80 -9.40 2.85
C ASN A 118 -4.35 -10.19 4.09
N HIS A 119 -4.66 -11.48 4.15
CA HIS A 119 -4.23 -12.33 5.25
C HIS A 119 -2.70 -12.43 5.37
N LYS A 120 -1.99 -12.52 4.24
CA LYS A 120 -0.53 -12.51 4.24
C LYS A 120 0.04 -11.15 4.60
N LEU A 121 -0.60 -10.05 4.20
CA LEU A 121 -0.22 -8.70 4.61
C LEU A 121 -0.40 -8.51 6.12
N ASP A 122 -1.48 -9.02 6.71
CA ASP A 122 -1.70 -8.99 8.16
C ASP A 122 -0.63 -9.79 8.90
N THR A 123 -0.34 -11.01 8.43
CA THR A 123 0.73 -11.85 8.99
C THR A 123 2.09 -11.18 8.89
N TRP A 124 2.40 -10.58 7.74
CA TRP A 124 3.63 -9.82 7.54
C TRP A 124 3.68 -8.60 8.44
N ASN A 125 2.58 -7.87 8.61
CA ASN A 125 2.50 -6.71 9.48
C ASN A 125 2.75 -7.08 10.95
N GLU A 126 2.23 -8.21 11.43
CA GLU A 126 2.52 -8.72 12.77
C GLU A 126 3.99 -9.12 12.92
N ALA A 127 4.55 -9.83 11.93
CA ALA A 127 5.97 -10.19 11.93
C ALA A 127 6.87 -8.94 11.88
N TRP A 128 6.50 -7.95 11.07
CA TRP A 128 7.19 -6.68 10.95
C TRP A 128 7.00 -5.80 12.21
N ALA A 129 5.86 -5.82 12.88
CA ALA A 129 5.73 -5.10 14.15
C ALA A 129 6.68 -5.65 15.23
N ASN A 130 7.03 -6.94 15.14
CA ASN A 130 7.91 -7.64 16.09
C ASN A 130 9.37 -7.79 15.60
N HIS A 131 9.71 -7.33 14.39
CA HIS A 131 11.08 -7.46 13.89
C HIS A 131 12.02 -6.51 14.65
N ARG A 132 13.25 -6.97 14.91
CA ARG A 132 14.28 -6.10 15.50
C ARG A 132 14.62 -4.99 14.51
N LEU A 133 14.26 -3.76 14.85
CA LEU A 133 14.78 -2.58 14.16
C LEU A 133 16.30 -2.56 14.34
N ARG A 134 17.03 -2.64 13.22
CA ARG A 134 18.48 -2.46 13.23
C ARG A 134 18.76 -1.01 13.64
N THR A 135 19.36 -0.81 14.82
CA THR A 135 19.82 0.51 15.24
C THR A 135 20.85 1.02 14.24
N VAL A 136 20.82 2.32 13.96
CA VAL A 136 21.55 3.00 12.88
C VAL A 136 23.07 3.06 13.11
N HIS A 137 23.63 2.20 13.96
CA HIS A 137 25.01 2.28 14.46
C HIS A 137 25.99 1.27 13.88
N SER A 138 25.66 0.62 12.77
CA SER A 138 26.65 -0.16 12.02
C SER A 138 26.57 0.21 10.55
N THR A 139 27.31 1.24 10.17
CA THR A 139 27.86 1.36 8.82
C THR A 139 28.96 0.29 8.62
N PRO A 140 29.21 -0.17 7.38
CA PRO A 140 30.28 -1.12 7.08
C PRO A 140 31.67 -0.61 7.50
#